data_AF-I1IYM2-F1
#
_entry.id   AF-I1IYM2-F1
#
_cell.length_a   1.000
_cell.length_b   1.000
_cell.length_c   1.000
_cell.angle_alpha   90.00
_cell.angle_beta   90.00
_cell.angle_gamma   90.00
#
_symmetry.space_group_name_H-M   'P 1'
#
loop_
_entity.id
_entity.type
_entity.pdbx_description
1 polymer ?
#
loop_
_entity_poly.entity_id
_entity_poly.type
_entity_poly.pdbx_seq_one_letter_code
_entity_poly.pdbx_strand_id
1 'polypeptide(L)'
;MAVADPLLFNATLLGPDPLLAESRRLAIEYLTQFMLKHRDRRFVLILYHLHGHWVTIAICLDVGGVTYFDPLRRKENEPQRDFEPIKYVIDAAYRDAVKWYGMPNFSRNRDAPLRHTFNFPYEQQPEGSIYCGYYYAHTIQQMINDFKLKGKKTFEEVRNWFLANAELGHNSEILVYEIQKDIGEILNKEVLKSSRDYYGGGIVAKSG
;
A
#
# COMPACT_ATOMS: atom_id res chain seq x y z
N MET A 1 0.82 -4.06 14.19
CA MET A 1 0.98 -5.05 13.11
C MET A 1 1.02 -4.30 11.79
N ALA A 2 -0.07 -4.09 11.06
CA ALA A 2 -0.12 -3.12 9.95
C ALA A 2 -1.39 -2.26 10.06
N VAL A 3 -1.44 -1.15 9.34
CA VAL A 3 -2.67 -0.38 9.10
C VAL A 3 -2.67 0.06 7.63
N ALA A 4 -3.81 -0.04 6.96
CA ALA A 4 -4.00 0.55 5.64
C ALA A 4 -4.56 1.96 5.76
N ASP A 5 -3.95 2.86 5.00
CA ASP A 5 -4.45 4.19 4.72
C ASP A 5 -5.65 4.09 3.76
N PRO A 6 -6.83 4.65 4.10
CA PRO A 6 -7.96 4.64 3.18
C PRO A 6 -7.80 5.61 2.00
N LEU A 7 -6.84 6.54 2.05
CA LEU A 7 -6.65 7.53 0.99
C LEU A 7 -5.90 6.93 -0.20
N LEU A 8 -6.43 7.17 -1.39
CA LEU A 8 -5.77 6.84 -2.65
C LEU A 8 -4.79 7.94 -3.06
N PHE A 9 -3.50 7.63 -3.07
CA PHE A 9 -2.48 8.47 -3.69
C PHE A 9 -2.48 8.21 -5.20
N ASN A 10 -2.44 9.27 -6.00
CA ASN A 10 -2.47 9.16 -7.46
C ASN A 10 -1.31 9.93 -8.07
N ALA A 11 -0.58 9.28 -8.99
CA ALA A 11 0.52 9.90 -9.72
C ALA A 11 0.14 11.21 -10.41
N THR A 12 -1.09 11.32 -10.93
CA THR A 12 -1.58 12.54 -11.60
C THR A 12 -1.68 13.74 -10.68
N LEU A 13 -1.77 13.52 -9.36
CA LEU A 13 -1.88 14.58 -8.35
C LEU A 13 -0.55 14.84 -7.63
N LEU A 14 0.44 13.99 -7.83
CA LEU A 14 1.73 14.05 -7.14
C LEU A 14 2.91 14.34 -8.06
N GLY A 15 2.72 14.28 -9.38
CA GLY A 15 3.76 14.48 -10.38
C GLY A 15 4.55 15.78 -10.22
N PRO A 16 5.69 15.96 -10.91
CA PRO A 16 6.64 17.05 -10.65
C PRO A 16 6.16 18.45 -11.07
N ASP A 17 4.99 18.56 -11.73
CA ASP A 17 4.42 19.83 -12.19
C ASP A 17 4.32 20.85 -11.02
N PRO A 18 4.85 22.08 -11.17
CA PRO A 18 4.69 23.14 -10.18
C PRO A 18 3.25 23.41 -9.75
N LEU A 19 2.27 23.24 -10.66
CA LEU A 19 0.84 23.41 -10.36
C LEU A 19 0.33 22.38 -9.34
N LEU A 20 1.00 21.25 -9.22
CA LEU A 20 0.68 20.19 -8.24
C LEU A 20 1.42 20.37 -6.90
N ALA A 21 2.16 21.47 -6.71
CA ALA A 21 2.93 21.70 -5.47
C ALA A 21 2.06 21.69 -4.22
N GLU A 22 0.86 22.27 -4.30
CA GLU A 22 -0.09 22.28 -3.20
C GLU A 22 -0.64 20.89 -2.90
N SER A 23 -0.99 20.12 -3.94
CA SER A 23 -1.40 18.72 -3.80
C SER A 23 -0.32 17.87 -3.13
N ARG A 24 0.95 18.04 -3.53
CA ARG A 24 2.10 17.38 -2.89
C ARG A 24 2.24 17.79 -1.42
N ARG A 25 2.13 19.09 -1.11
CA ARG A 25 2.20 19.60 0.28
C ARG A 25 1.12 18.96 1.15
N LEU A 26 -0.13 18.97 0.68
CA LEU A 26 -1.26 18.37 1.40
C LEU A 26 -1.09 16.86 1.58
N ALA A 27 -0.59 16.15 0.57
CA ALA A 27 -0.29 14.72 0.66
C ALA A 27 0.79 14.43 1.71
N ILE A 28 1.85 15.25 1.77
CA ILE A 28 2.91 15.15 2.77
C ILE A 28 2.34 15.38 4.18
N GLU A 29 1.57 16.46 4.37
CA GLU A 29 0.96 16.79 5.66
C GLU A 29 0.02 15.70 6.15
N TYR A 30 -0.86 15.23 5.27
CA TYR A 30 -1.79 14.14 5.56
C TYR A 30 -1.03 12.88 5.98
N LEU A 31 -0.09 12.42 5.16
CA LEU A 31 0.64 11.19 5.41
C LEU A 31 1.48 11.29 6.69
N THR A 32 2.05 12.46 6.98
CA THR A 32 2.75 12.75 8.24
C THR A 32 1.81 12.51 9.42
N GLN A 33 0.62 13.13 9.41
CA GLN A 33 -0.36 12.97 10.48
C GLN A 33 -0.84 11.52 10.60
N PHE A 34 -1.01 10.82 9.48
CA PHE A 34 -1.41 9.42 9.47
C PHE A 34 -0.36 8.52 10.13
N MET A 35 0.92 8.65 9.77
CA MET A 35 2.01 7.91 10.41
C MET A 35 2.08 8.18 11.91
N LEU A 36 1.87 9.43 12.32
CA LEU A 36 1.89 9.85 13.74
C LEU A 36 0.71 9.30 14.55
N LYS A 37 -0.48 9.27 13.94
CA LYS A 37 -1.68 8.68 14.53
C LYS A 37 -1.51 7.17 14.73
N HIS A 38 -0.82 6.51 13.80
CA HIS A 38 -0.62 5.06 13.79
C HIS A 38 0.80 4.64 14.15
N ARG A 39 1.44 5.44 15.00
CA ARG A 39 2.85 5.31 15.37
C ARG A 39 3.19 4.06 16.20
N ASP A 40 2.17 3.41 16.75
CA ASP A 40 2.23 2.11 17.41
C ASP A 40 2.22 0.94 16.42
N ARG A 41 1.83 1.21 15.17
CA ARG A 41 1.86 0.24 14.08
C ARG A 41 3.27 0.15 13.54
N ARG A 42 3.59 -1.04 13.02
CA ARG A 42 4.89 -1.27 12.40
C ARG A 42 4.88 -0.86 10.94
N PHE A 43 3.81 -1.25 10.25
CA PHE A 43 3.60 -0.93 8.85
C PHE A 43 2.44 0.04 8.69
N VAL A 44 2.66 1.07 7.89
CA VAL A 44 1.62 1.87 7.24
C VAL A 44 1.57 1.44 5.79
N LEU A 45 0.42 0.96 5.32
CA LEU A 45 0.19 0.58 3.93
C LEU A 45 -0.50 1.76 3.25
N ILE A 46 0.07 2.24 2.15
CA ILE A 46 -0.56 3.26 1.31
C ILE A 46 -0.97 2.66 -0.03
N LEU A 47 -1.99 3.31 -0.60
CA LEU A 47 -2.60 2.96 -1.87
C LEU A 47 -2.05 3.88 -2.94
N TYR A 48 -1.44 3.32 -3.97
CA TYR A 48 -0.91 4.12 -5.07
C TYR A 48 -1.46 3.68 -6.41
N HIS A 49 -2.11 4.63 -7.10
CA HIS A 49 -2.56 4.46 -8.47
C HIS A 49 -1.63 5.23 -9.42
N LEU A 50 -0.96 4.48 -10.28
CA LEU A 50 0.02 4.96 -11.24
C LEU A 50 -0.46 4.67 -12.66
N HIS A 51 -1.03 5.68 -13.32
CA HIS A 51 -1.41 5.62 -14.74
C HIS A 51 -2.23 4.37 -15.14
N GLY A 52 -3.25 4.02 -14.37
CA GLY A 52 -4.11 2.85 -14.64
C GLY A 52 -3.64 1.55 -13.97
N HIS A 53 -2.60 1.62 -13.14
CA HIS A 53 -2.02 0.49 -12.43
C HIS A 53 -2.04 0.69 -10.91
N TRP A 54 -2.36 -0.36 -10.16
CA TRP A 54 -2.46 -0.33 -8.70
C TRP A 54 -1.22 -0.94 -8.05
N VAL A 55 -0.69 -0.25 -7.05
CA VAL A 55 0.50 -0.66 -6.28
C VAL A 55 0.20 -0.48 -4.79
N THR A 56 0.47 -1.51 -3.99
CA THR A 56 0.48 -1.41 -2.53
C THR A 56 1.88 -1.01 -2.09
N ILE A 57 2.00 0.00 -1.23
CA ILE A 57 3.32 0.40 -0.70
C ILE A 57 3.28 0.26 0.83
N ALA A 58 4.20 -0.50 1.40
CA ALA A 58 4.35 -0.64 2.84
C ALA A 58 5.53 0.18 3.36
N ILE A 59 5.24 1.09 4.27
CA ILE A 59 6.22 1.89 5.00
C ILE A 59 6.44 1.23 6.35
N CYS A 60 7.66 0.76 6.60
CA CYS A 60 8.10 0.16 7.85
C CYS A 60 8.66 1.24 8.76
N LEU A 61 7.87 1.61 9.78
CA LEU A 61 8.13 2.76 10.65
C LEU A 61 9.35 2.59 11.57
N ASP A 62 9.65 1.37 12.02
CA ASP A 62 10.74 1.11 12.97
C ASP A 62 12.15 1.14 12.34
N VAL A 63 12.26 0.73 11.07
CA VAL A 63 13.53 0.60 10.34
C VAL A 63 13.70 1.58 9.16
N GLY A 64 12.68 2.38 8.85
CA GLY A 64 12.71 3.32 7.72
C GLY A 64 12.86 2.61 6.38
N GLY A 65 12.13 1.51 6.19
CA GLY A 65 12.08 0.77 4.93
C GLY A 65 10.77 1.03 4.19
N VAL A 66 10.82 1.09 2.86
CA VAL A 66 9.63 1.19 2.01
C VAL A 66 9.65 0.05 1.02
N THR A 67 8.57 -0.73 0.96
CA THR A 67 8.43 -1.86 0.04
C THR A 67 7.29 -1.61 -0.92
N TYR A 68 7.56 -1.80 -2.21
CA TYR A 68 6.60 -1.62 -3.30
C TYR A 68 6.13 -2.99 -3.78
N PHE A 69 4.86 -3.29 -3.53
CA PHE A 69 4.19 -4.48 -4.04
C PHE A 69 3.48 -4.09 -5.35
N ASP A 70 4.22 -4.20 -6.44
CA ASP A 70 3.78 -3.94 -7.81
C ASP A 70 3.34 -5.24 -8.50
N PRO A 71 2.02 -5.54 -8.57
CA PRO A 71 1.54 -6.83 -9.04
C PRO A 71 2.08 -7.26 -10.41
N LEU A 72 2.46 -6.30 -11.26
CA LEU A 72 3.05 -6.57 -12.57
C LEU A 72 4.57 -6.67 -12.46
N ARG A 73 5.11 -7.87 -12.73
CA ARG A 73 6.54 -8.05 -12.94
C ARG A 73 7.05 -7.07 -13.98
N ARG A 74 8.18 -6.44 -13.65
CA ARG A 74 8.96 -5.67 -14.61
C ARG A 74 9.33 -6.57 -15.79
N LYS A 75 9.05 -6.11 -17.01
CA LYS A 75 9.70 -6.66 -18.20
C LYS A 75 11.05 -5.98 -18.37
N GLU A 76 12.07 -6.74 -18.76
CA GLU A 76 13.43 -6.20 -18.93
C GLU A 76 13.48 -5.05 -19.95
N ASN A 77 12.55 -5.04 -20.91
CA ASN A 77 12.52 -4.11 -22.04
C ASN A 77 11.51 -2.96 -21.91
N GLU A 78 10.79 -2.84 -20.79
CA GLU A 78 9.84 -1.75 -20.57
C GLU A 78 10.45 -0.65 -19.68
N PRO A 79 10.18 0.64 -19.96
CA PRO A 79 10.64 1.72 -19.11
C PRO A 79 10.09 1.53 -17.70
N GLN A 80 10.95 1.77 -16.71
CA GLN A 80 10.55 1.65 -15.31
C GLN A 80 9.44 2.66 -15.01
N ARG A 81 8.40 2.18 -14.33
CA ARG A 81 7.37 3.02 -13.73
C ARG A 81 8.01 4.10 -12.86
N ASP A 82 7.60 5.35 -13.05
CA ASP A 82 8.14 6.46 -12.27
C ASP A 82 7.48 6.51 -10.89
N PHE A 83 8.26 6.12 -9.87
CA PHE A 83 7.85 6.21 -8.47
C PHE A 83 8.44 7.44 -7.77
N GLU A 84 9.24 8.27 -8.43
CA GLU A 84 9.87 9.45 -7.80
C GLU A 84 8.86 10.40 -7.16
N PRO A 85 7.70 10.70 -7.78
CA PRO A 85 6.68 11.54 -7.14
C PRO A 85 6.21 11.02 -5.78
N ILE A 86 5.89 9.72 -5.69
CA ILE A 86 5.41 9.13 -4.44
C ILE A 86 6.56 8.91 -3.45
N LYS A 87 7.77 8.57 -3.92
CA LYS A 87 8.97 8.48 -3.08
C LYS A 87 9.23 9.80 -2.36
N TYR A 88 9.21 10.91 -3.10
CA TYR A 88 9.38 12.25 -2.53
C TYR A 88 8.37 12.54 -1.42
N VAL A 89 7.08 12.24 -1.64
CA VAL A 89 6.02 12.43 -0.64
C VAL A 89 6.26 11.57 0.60
N ILE A 90 6.58 10.29 0.42
CA ILE A 90 6.83 9.36 1.55
C ILE A 90 8.05 9.81 2.35
N ASP A 91 9.15 10.13 1.68
CA ASP A 91 10.41 10.54 2.32
C ASP A 91 10.22 11.85 3.11
N ALA A 92 9.50 12.81 2.53
CA ALA A 92 9.19 14.06 3.20
C ALA A 92 8.29 13.84 4.42
N ALA A 93 7.21 13.08 4.26
CA ALA A 93 6.27 12.82 5.34
C ALA A 93 6.91 12.03 6.50
N TYR A 94 7.72 11.03 6.17
CA TYR A 94 8.44 10.24 7.18
C TYR A 94 9.43 11.11 7.95
N ARG A 95 10.24 11.91 7.24
CA ARG A 95 11.19 12.84 7.86
C ARG A 95 10.49 13.82 8.79
N ASP A 96 9.35 14.36 8.39
CA ASP A 96 8.57 15.29 9.20
C ASP A 96 7.96 14.57 10.42
N ALA A 97 7.41 13.36 10.25
CA ALA A 97 6.89 12.56 11.37
C ALA A 97 7.98 12.27 12.43
N VAL A 98 9.20 11.95 11.99
CA VAL A 98 10.34 11.70 12.87
C VAL A 98 10.81 12.98 13.59
N LYS A 99 10.84 14.12 12.87
CA LYS A 99 11.30 15.41 13.42
C LYS A 99 10.33 15.97 14.45
N TRP A 100 9.03 15.98 14.16
CA TRP A 100 8.04 16.76 14.92
C TRP A 100 7.61 16.11 16.25
N TYR A 101 7.72 14.78 16.40
CA TYR A 101 7.11 14.09 17.55
C TYR A 101 8.05 13.24 18.40
N GLY A 102 9.38 13.41 18.24
CA GLY A 102 10.36 12.82 19.14
C GLY A 102 10.17 11.31 19.35
N MET A 103 9.78 10.61 18.28
CA MET A 103 9.35 9.21 18.35
C MET A 103 10.48 8.30 18.87
N PRO A 104 10.37 7.75 20.10
CA PRO A 104 11.50 7.05 20.74
C PRO A 104 11.90 5.74 20.04
N ASN A 105 10.98 5.17 19.26
CA ASN A 105 11.15 3.85 18.63
C ASN A 105 11.66 3.92 17.18
N PHE A 106 11.84 5.11 16.62
CA PHE A 106 12.42 5.26 15.28
C PHE A 106 13.94 5.25 15.43
N SER A 107 14.53 4.07 15.27
CA SER A 107 15.96 3.81 15.54
C SER A 107 16.93 4.43 14.53
N ARG A 108 16.44 5.19 13.55
CA ARG A 108 17.24 5.65 12.41
C ARG A 108 17.57 7.14 12.53
N ASN A 109 18.78 7.49 12.06
CA ASN A 109 19.18 8.88 11.84
C ASN A 109 18.06 9.62 11.07
N ARG A 110 17.61 10.77 11.61
CA ARG A 110 16.47 11.55 11.09
C ARG A 110 16.68 12.03 9.66
N ASP A 111 17.93 12.12 9.24
CA ASP A 111 18.33 12.55 7.91
C ASP A 111 18.77 11.39 7.00
N ALA A 112 18.71 10.14 7.49
CA ALA A 112 19.02 8.99 6.65
C ALA A 112 17.88 8.73 5.65
N PRO A 113 18.21 8.53 4.36
CA PRO A 113 17.20 8.23 3.35
C PRO A 113 16.50 6.91 3.65
N LEU A 114 15.21 6.85 3.34
CA LEU A 114 14.45 5.61 3.41
C LEU A 114 15.03 4.58 2.43
N ARG A 115 14.95 3.31 2.82
CA ARG A 115 15.39 2.21 1.94
C ARG A 115 14.19 1.72 1.12
N HIS A 116 14.13 2.12 -0.14
CA HIS A 116 13.09 1.69 -1.07
C HIS A 116 13.45 0.32 -1.70
N THR A 117 12.52 -0.63 -1.64
CA THR A 117 12.68 -2.00 -2.12
C THR A 117 11.58 -2.35 -3.12
N PHE A 118 11.97 -2.71 -4.34
CA PHE A 118 11.04 -3.07 -5.42
C PHE A 118 11.03 -4.59 -5.71
N ASN A 119 12.03 -5.32 -5.22
CA ASN A 119 12.22 -6.75 -5.48
C ASN A 119 11.86 -7.60 -4.25
N PHE A 120 10.80 -7.23 -3.54
CA PHE A 120 10.31 -8.04 -2.44
C PHE A 120 9.61 -9.28 -3.00
N PRO A 121 9.74 -10.47 -2.39
CA PRO A 121 9.01 -11.65 -2.82
C PRO A 121 7.54 -11.56 -2.39
N TYR A 122 6.61 -11.72 -3.33
CA TYR A 122 5.16 -11.81 -3.10
C TYR A 122 4.49 -12.35 -4.38
N GLU A 123 3.20 -12.65 -4.28
CA GLU A 123 2.38 -13.12 -5.39
C GLU A 123 2.16 -12.02 -6.43
N GLN A 124 2.44 -12.34 -7.69
CA GLN A 124 2.34 -11.40 -8.80
C GLN A 124 1.30 -11.88 -9.80
N GLN A 125 0.65 -10.92 -10.45
CA GLN A 125 -0.37 -11.24 -11.43
C GLN A 125 0.23 -11.84 -12.70
N PRO A 126 -0.55 -12.63 -13.47
CA PRO A 126 -0.14 -13.07 -14.78
C PRO A 126 0.24 -11.91 -15.69
N GLU A 127 1.28 -12.08 -16.50
CA GLU A 127 1.70 -11.07 -17.47
C GLU A 127 0.56 -10.74 -18.46
N GLY A 128 0.38 -9.45 -18.75
CA GLY A 128 -0.67 -8.98 -19.67
C GLY A 128 -2.09 -8.98 -19.10
N SER A 129 -2.29 -9.42 -17.85
CA SER A 129 -3.59 -9.37 -17.19
C SER A 129 -3.95 -7.96 -16.68
N ILE A 130 -5.24 -7.77 -16.36
CA ILE A 130 -5.81 -6.50 -15.84
C ILE A 130 -6.13 -6.57 -14.34
N TYR A 131 -5.58 -7.55 -13.62
CA TYR A 131 -6.00 -7.90 -12.25
C TYR A 131 -5.29 -7.13 -11.14
N CYS A 132 -4.61 -6.02 -11.46
CA CYS A 132 -3.75 -5.34 -10.49
C CYS A 132 -4.51 -4.85 -9.25
N GLY A 133 -5.77 -4.43 -9.41
CA GLY A 133 -6.64 -4.08 -8.29
C GLY A 133 -6.97 -5.26 -7.36
N TYR A 134 -7.11 -6.47 -7.90
CA TYR A 134 -7.37 -7.67 -7.08
C TYR A 134 -6.13 -8.07 -6.27
N TYR A 135 -4.96 -8.12 -6.91
CA TYR A 135 -3.68 -8.41 -6.24
C TYR A 135 -3.29 -7.34 -5.23
N TYR A 136 -3.59 -6.07 -5.53
CA TYR A 136 -3.46 -4.94 -4.61
C TYR A 136 -4.25 -5.19 -3.31
N ALA A 137 -5.54 -5.52 -3.44
CA ALA A 137 -6.42 -5.77 -2.29
C ALA A 137 -5.97 -7.02 -1.51
N HIS A 138 -5.59 -8.08 -2.24
CA HIS A 138 -5.07 -9.30 -1.65
C HIS A 138 -3.82 -9.06 -0.80
N THR A 139 -2.86 -8.27 -1.32
CA THR A 139 -1.63 -7.92 -0.58
C THR A 139 -1.94 -7.19 0.73
N ILE A 140 -2.92 -6.28 0.72
CA ILE A 140 -3.35 -5.58 1.95
C ILE A 140 -3.97 -6.57 2.94
N GLN A 141 -4.82 -7.48 2.46
CA GLN A 141 -5.41 -8.52 3.28
C GLN A 141 -4.32 -9.41 3.91
N GLN A 142 -3.34 -9.87 3.14
CA GLN A 142 -2.21 -10.64 3.63
C GLN A 142 -1.44 -9.88 4.72
N MET A 143 -1.12 -8.60 4.49
CA MET A 143 -0.37 -7.76 5.44
C MET A 143 -1.13 -7.44 6.74
N ILE A 144 -2.46 -7.31 6.69
CA ILE A 144 -3.29 -6.93 7.86
C ILE A 144 -3.79 -8.17 8.61
N ASN A 145 -4.31 -9.17 7.90
CA ASN A 145 -5.08 -10.27 8.47
C ASN A 145 -4.29 -11.56 8.59
N ASP A 146 -3.44 -11.88 7.61
CA ASP A 146 -2.79 -13.20 7.54
C ASP A 146 -1.40 -13.15 8.17
N PHE A 147 -0.73 -11.98 8.10
CA PHE A 147 0.51 -11.70 8.79
C PHE A 147 0.31 -11.41 10.29
N LYS A 148 -0.40 -12.30 11.00
CA LYS A 148 -0.65 -12.26 12.45
C LYS A 148 0.48 -12.87 13.28
N LEU A 149 1.70 -12.33 13.18
CA LEU A 149 2.80 -12.84 14.01
C LEU A 149 2.83 -12.20 15.40
N LYS A 150 2.94 -13.07 16.44
CA LYS A 150 3.16 -12.67 17.83
C LYS A 150 4.59 -12.11 17.99
N GLY A 151 4.72 -10.86 18.43
CA GLY A 151 6.00 -10.23 18.81
C GLY A 151 6.62 -9.29 17.77
N LYS A 152 7.76 -8.67 18.13
CA LYS A 152 8.58 -7.83 17.23
C LYS A 152 9.46 -8.74 16.36
N LYS A 153 8.98 -9.11 15.18
CA LYS A 153 9.74 -9.87 14.17
C LYS A 153 10.77 -8.99 13.45
N THR A 154 11.69 -9.47 12.62
CA THR A 154 12.55 -8.65 11.73
C THR A 154 11.92 -8.53 10.34
N PHE A 155 12.42 -7.60 9.49
CA PHE A 155 12.00 -7.50 8.08
C PHE A 155 12.23 -8.82 7.31
N GLU A 156 13.26 -9.56 7.68
CA GLU A 156 13.61 -10.85 7.07
C GLU A 156 12.59 -11.94 7.40
N GLU A 157 12.02 -11.95 8.60
CA GLU A 157 10.95 -12.88 8.94
C GLU A 157 9.65 -12.58 8.17
N VAL A 158 9.37 -11.31 7.87
CA VAL A 158 8.26 -10.93 6.97
C VAL A 158 8.51 -11.50 5.58
N ARG A 159 9.72 -11.27 5.05
CA ARG A 159 10.14 -11.77 3.74
C ARG A 159 10.04 -13.30 3.64
N ASN A 160 10.52 -14.02 4.65
CA ASN A 160 10.48 -15.48 4.67
C ASN A 160 9.05 -16.02 4.72
N TRP A 161 8.14 -15.35 5.44
CA TRP A 161 6.73 -15.70 5.41
C TRP A 161 6.13 -15.53 4.00
N PHE A 162 6.39 -14.41 3.33
CA PHE A 162 5.92 -14.22 1.95
C PHE A 162 6.51 -15.24 0.98
N LEU A 163 7.80 -15.59 1.10
CA LEU A 163 8.41 -16.64 0.29
C LEU A 163 7.72 -17.99 0.49
N ALA A 164 7.50 -18.39 1.75
CA ALA A 164 6.87 -19.68 2.05
C ALA A 164 5.42 -19.76 1.54
N ASN A 165 4.69 -18.63 1.49
CA ASN A 165 3.32 -18.60 0.97
C ASN A 165 3.27 -18.41 -0.56
N ALA A 166 4.27 -17.75 -1.16
CA ALA A 166 4.39 -17.62 -2.61
C ALA A 166 4.93 -18.90 -3.30
N GLU A 167 5.69 -19.74 -2.58
CA GLU A 167 6.23 -21.02 -3.07
C GLU A 167 5.20 -22.17 -3.07
N LEU A 168 4.04 -21.99 -2.45
CA LEU A 168 2.88 -22.86 -2.69
C LEU A 168 2.40 -22.55 -4.11
N GLY A 169 2.79 -23.42 -5.06
CA GLY A 169 2.59 -23.24 -6.50
C GLY A 169 1.13 -23.14 -6.91
N HIS A 170 0.53 -21.98 -6.71
CA HIS A 170 -0.75 -21.66 -7.31
C HIS A 170 -0.53 -21.42 -8.79
N ASN A 171 -1.23 -22.19 -9.62
CA ASN A 171 -1.46 -21.79 -11.00
C ASN A 171 -2.00 -20.35 -10.94
N SER A 172 -1.31 -19.38 -11.54
CA SER A 172 -1.60 -17.95 -11.40
C SER A 172 -3.02 -17.60 -11.85
N GLU A 173 -3.62 -18.42 -12.71
CA GLU A 173 -5.04 -18.36 -13.07
C GLU A 173 -5.96 -18.76 -11.92
N ILE A 174 -5.67 -19.87 -11.22
CA ILE A 174 -6.44 -20.33 -10.05
C ILE A 174 -6.36 -19.30 -8.92
N LEU A 175 -5.18 -18.73 -8.69
CA LEU A 175 -4.99 -17.71 -7.66
C LEU A 175 -5.87 -16.47 -7.92
N VAL A 176 -5.99 -16.02 -9.18
CA VAL A 176 -6.90 -14.92 -9.53
C VAL A 176 -8.33 -15.24 -9.12
N TYR A 177 -8.81 -16.46 -9.39
CA TYR A 177 -10.17 -16.86 -9.03
C TYR A 177 -10.36 -16.91 -7.51
N GLU A 178 -9.37 -17.42 -6.77
CA GLU A 178 -9.40 -17.45 -5.31
C GLU A 178 -9.44 -16.03 -4.71
N ILE A 179 -8.57 -15.13 -5.17
CA ILE A 179 -8.56 -13.73 -4.76
C ILE A 179 -9.91 -13.05 -5.06
N GLN A 180 -10.44 -13.24 -6.27
CA GLN A 180 -11.72 -12.66 -6.67
C GLN A 180 -12.88 -13.19 -5.84
N LYS A 181 -12.88 -14.50 -5.56
CA LYS A 181 -13.87 -15.13 -4.70
C LYS A 181 -13.81 -14.57 -3.29
N ASP A 182 -12.63 -14.49 -2.69
CA ASP A 182 -12.45 -13.99 -1.33
C ASP A 182 -12.89 -12.53 -1.19
N ILE A 183 -12.51 -11.68 -2.15
CA ILE A 183 -12.97 -10.29 -2.21
C ILE A 183 -14.49 -10.24 -2.39
N GLY A 184 -15.05 -11.06 -3.29
CA GLY A 184 -16.50 -11.15 -3.48
C GLY A 184 -17.23 -11.56 -2.20
N GLU A 185 -16.70 -12.50 -1.43
CA GLU A 185 -17.27 -12.91 -0.14
C GLU A 185 -17.22 -11.77 0.89
N ILE A 186 -16.11 -11.04 0.98
CA ILE A 186 -16.00 -9.86 1.87
C ILE A 186 -17.02 -8.80 1.46
N LEU A 187 -17.10 -8.47 0.18
CA LEU A 187 -18.06 -7.49 -0.33
C LEU A 187 -19.50 -7.91 0.00
N ASN A 188 -19.85 -9.17 -0.23
CA ASN A 188 -21.19 -9.70 0.04
C ASN A 188 -21.54 -9.74 1.54
N LYS A 189 -20.57 -10.01 2.42
CA LYS A 189 -20.78 -10.12 3.86
C LYS A 189 -20.73 -8.78 4.59
N GLU A 190 -19.82 -7.90 4.17
CA GLU A 190 -19.43 -6.71 4.95
C GLU A 190 -19.79 -5.39 4.25
N VAL A 191 -19.96 -5.37 2.93
CA VAL A 191 -20.17 -4.14 2.14
C VAL A 191 -21.59 -4.04 1.58
N LEU A 192 -22.22 -5.17 1.26
CA LEU A 192 -23.61 -5.21 0.85
C LEU A 192 -24.52 -5.15 2.08
N LYS A 193 -25.55 -4.32 2.00
CA LYS A 193 -26.69 -4.39 2.91
C LYS A 193 -27.40 -5.74 2.74
N SER A 194 -28.23 -6.12 3.70
CA SER A 194 -29.14 -7.27 3.56
C SER A 194 -30.06 -7.17 2.33
N SER A 195 -30.33 -5.95 1.84
CA SER A 195 -31.05 -5.68 0.59
C SER A 195 -30.27 -5.97 -0.69
N ARG A 196 -28.98 -6.33 -0.58
CA ARG A 196 -27.98 -6.49 -1.66
C ARG A 196 -27.58 -5.19 -2.37
N ASP A 197 -27.93 -4.04 -1.81
CA ASP A 197 -27.39 -2.75 -2.25
C ASP A 197 -26.00 -2.53 -1.64
N TYR A 198 -25.08 -1.94 -2.40
CA TYR A 198 -23.85 -1.37 -1.84
C TYR A 198 -24.18 -0.27 -0.81
N TYR A 199 -23.24 0.08 0.07
CA TYR A 199 -23.31 1.32 0.84
C TYR A 199 -23.34 2.54 -0.09
N GLY A 200 -24.52 2.89 -0.59
CA GLY A 200 -24.78 4.16 -1.24
C GLY A 200 -24.80 5.24 -0.18
N GLY A 201 -23.78 6.11 -0.18
CA GLY A 201 -24.00 7.50 0.19
C GLY A 201 -25.05 8.03 -0.77
N GLY A 202 -26.28 8.21 -0.28
CA GLY A 202 -27.36 8.70 -1.12
C GLY A 202 -26.93 9.98 -1.81
N ILE A 203 -27.12 10.06 -3.13
CA ILE A 203 -27.20 11.35 -3.78
C ILE A 203 -28.41 12.03 -3.15
N VAL A 204 -28.16 12.93 -2.18
CA VAL A 204 -29.18 13.85 -1.73
C VAL A 204 -29.40 14.80 -2.89
N ALA A 205 -30.31 14.45 -3.80
CA ALA A 205 -30.91 15.43 -4.67
C ALA A 205 -31.55 16.46 -3.74
N LYS A 206 -30.95 17.65 -3.65
CA LYS A 206 -31.62 18.79 -3.03
C LYS A 206 -32.84 19.07 -3.90
N SER A 207 -34.01 18.67 -3.40
CA SER A 207 -35.28 19.21 -3.89
C SER A 207 -35.33 20.68 -3.49
N GLY A 208 -35.14 21.55 -4.47
CA GLY A 208 -35.46 22.97 -4.46
C GLY A 208 -36.20 23.30 -5.73
#